data_AF-A0A4Y2RQ82-F1
#
_entry.id   AF-A0A4Y2RQ82-F1
#
_cell.length_a   1.000
_cell.length_b   1.000
_cell.length_c   1.000
_cell.angle_alpha   90.00
_cell.angle_beta   90.00
_cell.angle_gamma   90.00
#
_symmetry.space_group_name_H-M   'P 1'
#
loop_
_entity.id
_entity.type
_entity.pdbx_description
1 polymer ?
#
loop_
_entity_poly.entity_id
_entity_poly.type
_entity_poly.pdbx_seq_one_letter_code
_entity_poly.pdbx_strand_id
1 'polypeptide(L)'
;MYVATVQGDSPYVKLLLKYSDITKPSQPKPAVHVKHNTEHHIETRGPPVFSKARRLDPEKLQAAKREFQYMVSQGWCRPSKSAWASKPPSHGSQKS
;
A
#
# COMPACT_ATOMS: atom_id res chain seq x y z
N MET A 1 -1.08 6.00 -15.13
CA MET A 1 -0.63 5.20 -16.29
C MET A 1 -1.86 4.52 -16.90
N TYR A 2 -2.23 4.90 -18.11
CA TYR A 2 -3.35 4.28 -18.83
C TYR A 2 -2.88 2.95 -19.42
N VAL A 3 -3.60 1.86 -19.15
CA VAL A 3 -3.44 0.61 -19.89
C VAL A 3 -4.01 0.86 -21.28
N ALA A 4 -3.16 0.85 -22.31
CA ALA A 4 -3.62 0.93 -23.68
C ALA A 4 -4.58 -0.22 -23.93
N THR A 5 -5.81 0.09 -24.34
CA THR A 5 -6.79 -0.91 -24.78
C THR A 5 -6.17 -1.67 -25.94
N VAL A 6 -5.85 -2.95 -25.73
CA VAL A 6 -5.37 -3.83 -26.79
C VAL A 6 -6.54 -4.04 -27.73
N GLN A 7 -6.59 -3.25 -28.80
CA GLN A 7 -7.52 -3.42 -29.89
C GLN A 7 -7.10 -4.68 -30.63
N GLY A 8 -7.91 -5.74 -30.56
CA GLY A 8 -7.67 -6.96 -31.32
C GLY A 8 -8.19 -8.20 -30.61
N ASP A 9 -8.85 -9.07 -31.36
CA ASP A 9 -9.41 -10.37 -30.97
C ASP A 9 -8.32 -11.42 -30.66
N SER A 10 -7.22 -10.96 -30.04
CA SER A 10 -6.03 -11.72 -29.75
C SER A 10 -6.29 -12.73 -28.63
N PRO A 11 -5.70 -13.94 -28.70
CA PRO A 11 -5.82 -14.94 -27.65
C PRO A 11 -5.40 -14.42 -26.26
N TYR A 12 -4.46 -13.45 -26.21
CA TYR A 12 -4.01 -12.85 -24.95
C TYR A 12 -5.07 -11.96 -24.30
N VAL A 13 -5.88 -11.24 -25.09
CA VAL A 13 -6.96 -10.40 -24.56
C VAL A 13 -8.03 -11.26 -23.89
N LYS A 14 -8.37 -12.40 -24.50
CA LYS A 14 -9.29 -13.39 -23.92
C LYS A 14 -8.77 -13.93 -22.59
N LEU A 15 -7.47 -14.18 -22.48
CA LEU A 15 -6.83 -14.64 -21.24
C LEU A 15 -6.88 -13.57 -20.13
N LEU A 16 -6.55 -12.32 -20.45
CA LEU A 16 -6.59 -11.22 -19.49
C LEU A 16 -8.02 -10.91 -19.02
N LEU A 17 -9.02 -11.03 -19.90
CA LEU A 17 -10.43 -10.89 -19.54
C LEU A 17 -10.89 -12.04 -18.63
N LYS A 18 -10.49 -13.28 -18.95
CA LYS A 18 -10.77 -14.47 -18.12
C LYS A 18 -10.23 -14.32 -16.69
N TYR A 19 -9.08 -13.69 -16.53
CA TYR A 19 -8.44 -13.44 -15.23
C TYR A 19 -8.35 -11.95 -14.90
N SER A 20 -9.41 -11.17 -15.18
CA SER A 20 -9.36 -9.70 -15.03
C SER A 20 -9.03 -9.21 -13.61
N ASP A 21 -9.19 -10.06 -12.59
CA ASP A 21 -8.90 -9.72 -11.21
C ASP A 21 -7.40 -9.65 -10.90
N ILE A 22 -6.52 -10.24 -11.72
CA ILE A 22 -5.05 -10.18 -11.51
C ILE A 22 -4.43 -8.91 -12.07
N THR A 23 -5.09 -8.29 -13.05
CA THR A 23 -4.60 -7.07 -13.73
C THR A 23 -5.15 -5.80 -13.09
N LYS A 24 -6.23 -5.91 -12.31
CA LYS A 24 -6.75 -4.80 -11.52
C LYS A 24 -5.74 -4.47 -10.42
N PRO A 25 -5.29 -3.20 -10.30
CA PRO A 25 -4.49 -2.80 -9.16
C PRO A 25 -5.27 -3.12 -7.88
N SER A 26 -4.54 -3.60 -6.87
CA SER A 26 -5.08 -3.96 -5.54
C SER A 26 -6.18 -2.99 -5.12
N GLN A 27 -7.43 -3.44 -5.26
CA GLN A 27 -8.53 -2.71 -4.68
C GLN A 27 -8.42 -2.90 -3.17
N PRO A 28 -8.66 -1.85 -2.39
CA PRO A 28 -8.78 -1.96 -0.95
C PRO A 28 -10.03 -2.76 -0.62
N LYS A 29 -9.88 -4.08 -0.68
CA LYS A 29 -10.90 -5.03 -0.28
C LYS A 29 -10.66 -5.28 1.21
N PRO A 30 -11.70 -5.20 2.05
CA PRO A 30 -11.59 -5.79 3.39
C PRO A 30 -11.26 -7.26 3.15
N ALA A 31 -10.05 -7.67 3.55
CA ALA A 31 -9.50 -9.01 3.39
C ALA A 31 -10.09 -9.76 2.17
N VAL A 32 -9.45 -9.66 1.00
CA VAL A 32 -9.54 -10.80 0.07
C VAL A 32 -9.32 -12.02 0.94
N HIS A 33 -10.31 -12.92 1.03
CA HIS A 33 -10.14 -14.16 1.78
C HIS A 33 -9.04 -14.93 1.06
N VAL A 34 -7.81 -14.62 1.46
CA VAL A 34 -6.62 -15.31 1.05
C VAL A 34 -6.89 -16.74 1.47
N LYS A 35 -6.99 -17.64 0.49
CA LYS A 35 -7.39 -19.03 0.75
C LYS A 35 -6.38 -19.76 1.64
N HIS A 36 -5.20 -19.19 1.84
CA HIS A 36 -4.14 -19.67 2.70
C HIS A 36 -3.98 -18.81 3.95
N ASN A 37 -3.57 -19.44 5.05
CA ASN A 37 -3.27 -18.76 6.33
C ASN A 37 -1.80 -18.40 6.49
N THR A 38 -1.03 -18.37 5.41
CA THR A 38 0.38 -17.96 5.44
C THR A 38 0.51 -16.48 5.79
N GLU A 39 1.23 -16.19 6.87
CA GLU A 39 1.54 -14.82 7.32
C GLU A 39 3.03 -14.52 7.15
N HIS A 40 3.35 -13.24 6.93
CA HIS A 40 4.74 -12.78 6.92
C HIS A 40 5.25 -12.57 8.35
N HIS A 41 6.25 -13.35 8.76
CA HIS A 41 6.97 -13.14 10.03
C HIS A 41 8.32 -12.48 9.76
N ILE A 42 8.58 -11.36 10.45
CA ILE A 42 9.89 -10.70 10.43
C ILE A 42 10.61 -11.08 11.72
N GLU A 43 11.66 -11.88 11.60
CA GLU A 43 12.52 -12.20 12.74
C GLU A 43 13.35 -10.98 13.14
N THR A 44 13.14 -10.47 14.36
CA THR A 44 13.91 -9.35 14.91
C THR A 44 14.83 -9.84 16.03
N ARG A 45 16.08 -9.35 16.06
CA ARG A 45 17.04 -9.60 17.15
C ARG A 45 17.32 -8.29 17.89
N GLY A 46 17.36 -8.35 19.23
CA GLY A 46 17.66 -7.19 20.08
C GLY A 46 16.42 -6.31 20.40
N PRO A 47 16.63 -5.18 21.10
CA PRO A 47 15.56 -4.31 21.58
C PRO A 47 14.91 -3.48 20.46
N PRO A 48 13.69 -2.95 20.70
CA PRO A 48 13.00 -2.10 19.73
C PRO A 48 13.74 -0.82 19.39
N VAL A 49 13.82 -0.53 18.09
CA VAL A 49 14.36 0.73 17.57
C VAL A 49 13.22 1.74 17.39
N PHE A 50 13.40 2.92 17.98
CA PHE A 50 12.50 4.05 17.86
C PHE A 50 13.22 5.24 17.22
N SER A 51 12.52 5.91 16.31
CA SER A 51 12.97 7.18 15.75
C SER A 51 11.87 8.22 15.83
N LYS A 52 12.23 9.44 16.25
CA LYS A 52 11.28 10.55 16.36
C LYS A 52 10.82 10.97 14.96
N ALA A 53 9.52 11.27 14.82
CA ALA A 53 8.97 11.85 13.61
C ALA A 53 9.70 13.15 13.24
N ARG A 54 10.02 13.32 11.95
CA ARG A 54 10.61 14.57 11.44
C ARG A 54 9.54 15.64 11.27
N ARG A 55 9.95 16.90 11.41
CA ARG A 55 9.13 18.04 10.99
C ARG A 55 8.99 18.00 9.47
N LEU A 56 7.78 18.24 8.99
CA LEU A 56 7.44 18.36 7.57
C LEU A 56 6.91 19.76 7.32
N ASP A 57 7.12 20.27 6.10
CA ASP A 57 6.46 21.49 5.64
C ASP A 57 4.93 21.31 5.70
N PRO A 58 4.15 22.40 5.91
CA PRO A 58 2.70 22.31 6.10
C PRO A 58 1.98 21.54 4.98
N GLU A 59 2.36 21.76 3.72
CA GLU A 59 1.78 21.08 2.57
C GLU A 59 2.06 19.57 2.58
N LYS A 60 3.31 19.18 2.86
CA LYS A 60 3.71 17.76 2.97
C LYS A 60 3.03 17.08 4.15
N LEU A 61 2.88 17.80 5.27
CA LEU A 61 2.16 17.30 6.44
C LEU A 61 0.68 17.04 6.12
N GLN A 62 0.02 17.95 5.39
CA GLN A 62 -1.37 17.77 4.98
C GLN A 62 -1.53 16.60 4.01
N ALA A 63 -0.64 16.48 3.02
CA ALA A 63 -0.62 15.35 2.09
C ALA A 63 -0.42 14.01 2.82
N ALA A 64 0.54 13.94 3.75
CA ALA A 64 0.79 12.75 4.55
C ALA A 64 -0.43 12.36 5.40
N LYS A 65 -1.06 13.33 6.08
CA LYS A 65 -2.28 13.07 6.87
C LYS A 65 -3.40 12.47 6.02
N ARG A 66 -3.64 13.03 4.82
CA ARG A 66 -4.67 12.54 3.89
C ARG A 66 -4.38 11.11 3.45
N GLU A 67 -3.13 10.82 3.09
CA GLU A 67 -2.72 9.48 2.65
C GLU A 67 -2.88 8.44 3.77
N PHE A 68 -2.44 8.76 5.00
CA PHE A 68 -2.61 7.86 6.14
C PHE A 68 -4.08 7.63 6.47
N GLN A 69 -4.93 8.66 6.41
CA GLN A 69 -6.37 8.51 6.59
C GLN A 69 -6.98 7.58 5.54
N TYR A 70 -6.57 7.72 4.28
CA TYR A 70 -6.98 6.83 3.20
C TYR A 70 -6.54 5.38 3.47
N MET A 71 -5.28 5.14 3.85
CA MET A 71 -4.79 3.81 4.17
C MET A 71 -5.54 3.15 5.35
N VAL A 72 -5.92 3.95 6.36
CA VAL A 72 -6.74 3.48 7.49
C VAL A 72 -8.17 3.16 7.03
N SER A 73 -8.81 4.02 6.22
CA SER A 73 -10.16 3.75 5.70
C SER A 73 -10.22 2.52 4.79
N GLN A 74 -9.12 2.24 4.09
CA GLN A 74 -8.94 1.04 3.27
C GLN A 74 -8.62 -0.23 4.08
N GLY A 75 -8.37 -0.11 5.39
CA GLY A 75 -8.00 -1.24 6.24
C GLY A 75 -6.56 -1.76 6.08
N TRP A 76 -5.71 -1.04 5.34
CA TRP A 76 -4.29 -1.40 5.15
C TRP A 76 -3.42 -1.01 6.35
N CYS A 77 -3.80 0.05 7.06
CA CYS A 77 -3.10 0.52 8.24
C CYS A 77 -4.04 0.58 9.46
N ARG A 78 -3.46 0.42 10.64
CA ARG A 78 -4.14 0.65 11.92
C ARG A 78 -3.22 1.38 12.89
N PRO A 79 -3.75 2.21 13.80
CA PRO A 79 -2.97 2.71 14.93
C PRO A 79 -2.42 1.55 15.76
N SER A 80 -1.16 1.66 16.18
CA SER A 80 -0.52 0.69 17.07
C SER A 80 0.09 1.39 18.29
N LYS A 81 0.36 0.62 19.34
CA LYS A 81 1.09 1.05 20.53
C LYS A 81 2.45 0.32 20.65
N SER A 82 3.07 -0.02 19.52
CA SER A 82 4.34 -0.74 19.51
C SER A 82 5.51 0.14 19.93
N ALA A 83 6.50 -0.45 20.59
CA ALA A 83 7.76 0.23 20.92
C ALA A 83 8.65 0.51 19.68
N TRP A 84 8.37 -0.17 18.56
CA TRP A 84 9.03 0.04 17.27
C TRP A 84 8.44 1.24 16.52
N ALA A 85 9.29 2.15 16.03
CA ALA A 85 8.88 3.21 15.12
C ALA A 85 10.00 3.57 14.13
N SER A 86 9.75 3.30 12.84
CA SER A 86 10.63 3.71 11.75
C SER A 86 10.39 5.17 11.36
N LYS A 87 11.44 5.81 10.83
CA LYS A 87 11.40 7.24 10.51
C LYS A 87 10.53 7.44 9.26
N PRO A 88 9.56 8.37 9.27
CA PRO A 88 8.78 8.64 8.08
C PRO A 88 9.68 9.15 6.93
N PRO A 89 9.38 8.79 5.67
CA PRO A 89 10.14 9.24 4.51
C PRO A 89 10.30 10.77 4.51
N SER A 90 11.52 11.27 4.29
CA SER A 90 11.81 12.71 4.18
C SER A 90 11.32 13.30 2.87
N HIS A 91 11.15 12.46 1.85
CA HIS A 91 10.82 12.86 0.51
C HIS A 91 9.38 12.47 0.28
N GLY A 92 8.47 13.44 0.43
CA GLY A 92 7.16 13.31 -0.19
C GLY A 92 7.41 13.16 -1.68
N SER A 93 7.26 11.95 -2.21
CA SER A 93 7.30 11.73 -3.65
C SER A 93 6.13 12.54 -4.20
N GLN A 94 6.42 13.66 -4.89
CA GLN A 94 5.41 14.38 -5.65
C GLN A 94 4.92 13.39 -6.70
N LYS A 95 3.67 12.94 -6.55
CA LYS A 95 3.00 12.20 -7.61
C LYS A 95 2.77 13.21 -8.73
N SER A 96 3.48 13.05 -9.85
CA SER A 96 3.24 13.84 -11.08
C SER A 96 1.91 13.50 -11.71
#